data_AF-A0A2S4PSL0-F1
#
_entry.id   AF-A0A2S4PSL0-F1
#
_cell.length_a   1.000
_cell.length_b   1.000
_cell.length_c   1.000
_cell.angle_alpha   90.00
_cell.angle_beta   90.00
_cell.angle_gamma   90.00
#
_symmetry.space_group_name_H-M   'P 1'
#
loop_
_entity.id
_entity.type
_entity.pdbx_description
1 polymer ?
#
loop_
_entity_poly.entity_id
_entity_poly.type
_entity_poly.pdbx_seq_one_letter_code
_entity_poly.pdbx_strand_id
1 'polypeptide(L)'
;MSSSTIHKLHYPCCSLKRTYLAKKTIASWHCYAQIIQFKLNHTSAKPASDKHPLKTYYDLFPKTLALGPPPSGPFRIDVKALHREFLLLQALAHPDRHTNTSKDVAGEESAYINEAFNTLKYPLSRAQYLLSLRDSEIKEEGAENQSLDSQALSEIMEIREQIDEAAPDDFTTLKRLRNENMQSIKECENLIAKAFDDNDLQTAKKQTILLKYWMSIRSYFDDLGIPS
;
A
#
# COMPACT_ATOMS: atom_id res chain seq x y z
N MET A 1 -23.92 -71.99 -24.21
CA MET A 1 -24.05 -70.82 -23.32
C MET A 1 -22.65 -70.43 -22.90
N SER A 2 -22.19 -69.32 -23.46
CA SER A 2 -20.83 -68.78 -23.38
C SER A 2 -20.64 -68.00 -22.09
N SER A 3 -19.48 -68.16 -21.42
CA SER A 3 -18.94 -67.07 -20.62
C SER A 3 -17.43 -67.22 -20.45
N SER A 4 -16.73 -66.36 -21.19
CA SER A 4 -15.30 -66.17 -21.18
C SER A 4 -14.81 -65.51 -19.90
N THR A 5 -13.64 -65.97 -19.46
CA THR A 5 -12.73 -65.35 -18.50
C THR A 5 -12.49 -63.87 -18.81
N ILE A 6 -12.80 -62.98 -17.87
CA ILE A 6 -12.39 -61.56 -17.90
C ILE A 6 -11.56 -61.26 -16.65
N HIS A 7 -10.29 -60.95 -16.89
CA HIS A 7 -9.37 -60.30 -15.95
C HIS A 7 -10.00 -59.02 -15.37
N LYS A 8 -10.20 -58.96 -14.06
CA LYS A 8 -10.43 -57.69 -13.35
C LYS A 8 -9.14 -57.25 -12.67
N LEU A 9 -8.64 -56.12 -13.16
CA LEU A 9 -7.50 -55.37 -12.65
C LEU A 9 -7.69 -55.03 -11.17
N HIS A 10 -6.64 -55.29 -10.40
CA HIS A 10 -6.45 -54.86 -9.03
C HIS A 10 -6.24 -53.34 -9.01
N TYR A 11 -7.19 -52.58 -8.47
CA TYR A 11 -7.00 -51.16 -8.16
C TYR A 11 -6.79 -51.02 -6.65
N PRO A 12 -5.56 -50.78 -6.17
CA PRO A 12 -5.37 -50.30 -4.81
C PRO A 12 -5.83 -48.84 -4.73
N CYS A 13 -6.85 -48.65 -3.92
CA CYS A 13 -7.34 -47.38 -3.41
C CYS A 13 -6.21 -46.59 -2.72
N CYS A 14 -6.33 -45.26 -2.78
CA CYS A 14 -5.55 -44.25 -2.04
C CYS A 14 -4.33 -43.63 -2.75
N SER A 15 -4.59 -42.89 -3.84
CA SER A 15 -3.66 -41.90 -4.42
C SER A 15 -4.33 -40.51 -4.55
N LEU A 16 -4.81 -39.92 -3.45
CA LEU A 16 -5.47 -38.60 -3.48
C LEU A 16 -5.09 -37.72 -2.27
N LYS A 17 -3.79 -37.60 -1.98
CA LYS A 17 -3.23 -36.51 -1.14
C LYS A 17 -1.98 -35.89 -1.76
N ARG A 18 -1.99 -35.64 -3.08
CA ARG A 18 -0.86 -34.98 -3.77
C ARG A 18 -1.25 -33.91 -4.79
N THR A 19 -2.42 -33.30 -4.66
CA THR A 19 -2.92 -32.32 -5.64
C THR A 19 -3.53 -31.04 -5.04
N TYR A 20 -3.29 -30.75 -3.76
CA TYR A 20 -3.73 -29.48 -3.15
C TYR A 20 -2.64 -28.40 -3.03
N LEU A 21 -1.37 -28.72 -3.32
CA LEU A 21 -0.24 -27.79 -3.20
C LEU A 21 0.42 -27.37 -4.52
N ALA A 22 -0.14 -27.71 -5.69
CA ALA A 22 0.55 -27.56 -6.98
C ALA A 22 -0.08 -26.52 -7.94
N LYS A 23 -0.97 -25.63 -7.46
CA LYS A 23 -1.62 -24.61 -8.32
C LYS A 23 -1.76 -23.22 -7.68
N LYS A 24 -0.76 -22.79 -6.90
CA LYS A 24 -0.47 -21.36 -6.78
C LYS A 24 0.83 -21.15 -7.58
N THR A 25 0.65 -21.03 -8.89
CA THR A 25 1.71 -20.64 -9.82
C THR A 25 2.41 -19.42 -9.25
N ILE A 26 3.68 -19.59 -8.88
CA ILE A 26 4.59 -18.51 -8.53
C ILE A 26 4.67 -17.63 -9.78
N ALA A 27 3.88 -16.56 -9.80
CA ALA A 27 3.98 -15.56 -10.84
C ALA A 27 5.39 -14.98 -10.74
N SER A 28 6.15 -15.02 -11.83
CA SER A 28 7.46 -14.34 -11.90
C SER A 28 7.34 -12.94 -11.31
N TRP A 29 8.36 -12.48 -10.58
CA TRP A 29 8.42 -11.12 -10.03
C TRP A 29 8.10 -10.04 -11.04
N HIS A 30 8.32 -10.28 -12.34
CA HIS A 30 7.91 -9.38 -13.42
C HIS A 30 6.38 -9.24 -13.52
N CYS A 31 5.64 -10.35 -13.46
CA CYS A 31 4.18 -10.39 -13.49
C CYS A 31 3.60 -9.85 -12.17
N TYR A 32 4.24 -10.15 -11.03
CA TYR A 32 3.84 -9.59 -9.73
C TYR A 32 4.11 -8.09 -9.65
N ALA A 33 5.24 -7.60 -10.15
CA ALA A 33 5.55 -6.17 -10.24
C ALA A 33 4.57 -5.42 -11.15
N GLN A 34 4.10 -6.02 -12.24
CA GLN A 34 3.05 -5.44 -13.10
C GLN A 34 1.69 -5.37 -12.39
N ILE A 35 1.32 -6.41 -11.63
CA ILE A 35 0.07 -6.43 -10.84
C ILE A 35 0.14 -5.44 -9.66
N ILE A 36 1.30 -5.27 -9.05
CA ILE A 36 1.54 -4.31 -7.95
C ILE A 36 1.67 -2.89 -8.49
N GLN A 37 2.34 -2.66 -9.62
CA GLN A 37 2.28 -1.40 -10.36
C GLN A 37 0.81 -1.05 -10.64
N PHE A 38 0.00 -2.00 -11.10
CA PHE A 38 -1.43 -1.79 -11.28
C PHE A 38 -2.15 -1.45 -9.97
N LYS A 39 -1.98 -2.22 -8.88
CA LYS A 39 -2.65 -1.95 -7.59
C LYS A 39 -2.20 -0.64 -6.92
N LEU A 40 -0.92 -0.28 -7.01
CA LEU A 40 -0.36 0.95 -6.44
C LEU A 40 -0.58 2.18 -7.33
N ASN A 41 -0.70 2.01 -8.65
CA ASN A 41 -1.05 3.09 -9.57
C ASN A 41 -2.58 3.30 -9.61
N HIS A 42 -3.41 2.27 -9.37
CA HIS A 42 -4.86 2.40 -9.19
C HIS A 42 -5.28 2.93 -7.81
N THR A 43 -4.35 3.11 -6.87
CA THR A 43 -4.54 3.96 -5.69
C THR A 43 -4.06 5.40 -5.90
N SER A 44 -3.58 5.74 -7.10
CA SER A 44 -3.29 7.11 -7.51
C SER A 44 -4.40 7.58 -8.44
N ALA A 45 -5.59 7.81 -7.89
CA ALA A 45 -6.42 8.85 -8.46
C ALA A 45 -5.60 10.14 -8.31
N LYS A 46 -5.42 10.91 -9.39
CA LYS A 46 -5.11 12.33 -9.28
C LYS A 46 -6.02 12.88 -8.17
N PRO A 47 -5.51 13.57 -7.14
CA PRO A 47 -6.42 14.21 -6.20
C PRO A 47 -7.40 15.02 -7.04
N ALA A 48 -8.69 14.89 -6.76
CA ALA A 48 -9.76 15.63 -7.43
C ALA A 48 -9.71 17.12 -7.04
N SER A 49 -8.53 17.74 -7.14
CA SER A 49 -8.23 19.13 -6.80
C SER A 49 -8.99 20.11 -7.70
N ASP A 50 -9.53 19.65 -8.83
CA ASP A 50 -10.33 20.51 -9.72
C ASP A 50 -11.80 20.65 -9.24
N LYS A 51 -12.27 19.87 -8.25
CA LYS A 51 -13.67 19.92 -7.77
C LYS A 51 -13.86 20.67 -6.44
N HIS A 52 -12.81 20.83 -5.63
CA HIS A 52 -12.86 21.55 -4.35
C HIS A 52 -11.65 22.48 -4.20
N PRO A 53 -11.69 23.70 -4.76
CA PRO A 53 -10.50 24.53 -4.93
C PRO A 53 -9.87 25.11 -3.64
N LEU A 54 -10.30 24.71 -2.44
CA LEU A 54 -9.88 25.34 -1.18
C LEU A 54 -9.76 24.41 0.04
N LYS A 55 -9.91 23.08 -0.11
CA LYS A 55 -9.81 22.15 1.03
C LYS A 55 -8.84 21.02 0.70
N THR A 56 -7.76 20.94 1.46
CA THR A 56 -6.89 19.76 1.52
C THR A 56 -7.60 18.64 2.30
N TYR A 57 -7.09 17.42 2.19
CA TYR A 57 -7.58 16.30 3.01
C TYR A 57 -7.37 16.54 4.50
N TYR A 58 -6.38 17.34 4.88
CA TYR A 58 -6.13 17.71 6.27
C TYR A 58 -7.25 18.61 6.83
N ASP A 59 -7.79 19.51 6.00
CA ASP A 59 -8.86 20.43 6.39
C ASP A 59 -10.19 19.73 6.69
N LEU A 60 -10.36 18.48 6.24
CA LEU A 60 -11.54 17.67 6.54
C LEU A 60 -11.54 17.13 7.97
N PHE A 61 -10.38 17.00 8.61
CA PHE A 61 -10.24 16.37 9.93
C PHE A 61 -9.71 17.37 10.98
N PRO A 62 -10.40 18.49 11.24
CA PRO A 62 -9.90 19.56 12.11
C PRO A 62 -9.72 19.14 13.57
N LYS A 63 -10.43 18.11 14.07
CA LYS A 63 -10.24 17.64 15.45
C LYS A 63 -8.96 16.83 15.61
N THR A 64 -8.62 16.02 14.60
CA THR A 64 -7.42 15.19 14.60
C THR A 64 -6.19 15.96 14.10
N LEU A 65 -6.38 16.85 13.12
CA LEU A 65 -5.32 17.51 12.36
C LEU A 65 -5.46 19.04 12.41
N ALA A 66 -5.59 19.59 13.62
CA ALA A 66 -5.81 21.03 13.85
C ALA A 66 -4.72 21.94 13.26
N LEU A 67 -3.49 21.43 13.11
CA LEU A 67 -2.34 22.16 12.59
C LEU A 67 -2.20 22.05 11.06
N GLY A 68 -3.05 21.27 10.39
CA GLY A 68 -3.00 21.07 8.95
C GLY A 68 -1.85 20.14 8.49
N PRO A 69 -1.42 20.23 7.22
CA PRO A 69 -0.31 19.44 6.71
C PRO A 69 1.04 19.90 7.28
N PRO A 70 2.10 19.06 7.17
CA PRO A 70 3.47 19.50 7.43
C PRO A 70 3.85 20.73 6.59
N PRO A 71 4.84 21.54 7.01
CA PRO A 71 5.62 21.42 8.24
C PRO A 71 4.89 21.92 9.50
N SER A 72 3.75 22.60 9.36
CA SER A 72 2.98 23.13 10.49
C SER A 72 2.36 22.04 11.37
N GLY A 73 1.87 20.96 10.75
CA GLY A 73 1.34 19.78 11.43
C GLY A 73 2.22 18.53 11.26
N PRO A 74 1.99 17.47 12.06
CA PRO A 74 2.82 16.28 12.01
C PRO A 74 2.53 15.42 10.77
N PHE A 75 3.58 14.82 10.19
CA PHE A 75 3.39 13.76 9.20
C PHE A 75 2.74 12.51 9.81
N ARG A 76 3.06 12.20 11.07
CA ARG A 76 2.52 11.04 11.80
C ARG A 76 1.13 11.37 12.34
N ILE A 77 0.16 10.56 11.94
CA ILE A 77 -1.24 10.72 12.33
C ILE A 77 -1.63 9.56 13.25
N ASP A 78 -2.34 9.85 14.34
CA ASP A 78 -3.03 8.82 15.12
C ASP A 78 -4.22 8.29 14.30
N VAL A 79 -4.04 7.10 13.72
CA VAL A 79 -5.05 6.43 12.90
C VAL A 79 -6.32 6.13 13.69
N LYS A 80 -6.25 5.93 15.02
CA LYS A 80 -7.44 5.68 15.84
C LYS A 80 -8.25 6.96 16.00
N ALA A 81 -7.60 8.10 16.26
CA ALA A 81 -8.26 9.39 16.32
C ALA A 81 -8.88 9.76 14.95
N LEU A 82 -8.11 9.59 13.87
CA LEU A 82 -8.57 9.81 12.50
C LEU A 82 -9.81 8.97 12.16
N HIS A 83 -9.81 7.68 12.54
CA HIS A 83 -10.94 6.80 12.30
C HIS A 83 -12.20 7.24 13.06
N ARG A 84 -12.06 7.69 14.32
CA ARG A 84 -13.20 8.19 15.10
C ARG A 84 -13.82 9.42 14.44
N GLU A 85 -13.00 10.36 13.99
CA GLU A 85 -13.49 11.55 13.29
C GLU A 85 -14.11 11.20 11.94
N PHE A 86 -13.49 10.29 11.19
CA PHE A 86 -14.05 9.75 9.94
C PHE A 86 -15.49 9.23 10.13
N LEU A 87 -15.75 8.40 11.14
CA LEU A 87 -17.09 7.87 11.41
C LEU A 87 -18.11 8.98 11.71
N LEU A 88 -17.70 10.03 12.42
CA LEU A 88 -18.56 11.18 12.71
C LEU A 88 -18.89 11.96 11.43
N LEU A 89 -17.89 12.23 10.59
CA LEU A 89 -18.07 12.95 9.32
C LEU A 89 -18.97 12.15 8.36
N GLN A 90 -18.74 10.84 8.25
CA GLN A 90 -19.53 9.99 7.38
C GLN A 90 -21.00 9.90 7.82
N ALA A 91 -21.26 9.89 9.14
CA ALA A 91 -22.61 9.93 9.68
C ALA A 91 -23.34 11.26 9.43
N LEU A 92 -22.60 12.38 9.30
CA LEU A 92 -23.14 13.69 8.93
C LEU A 92 -23.45 13.77 7.43
N ALA A 93 -22.56 13.22 6.59
CA ALA A 93 -22.68 13.24 5.12
C ALA A 93 -23.63 12.15 4.55
N HIS A 94 -24.34 11.39 5.38
CA HIS A 94 -25.16 10.27 4.89
C HIS A 94 -26.33 10.76 4.00
N PRO A 95 -26.54 10.17 2.81
CA PRO A 95 -27.56 10.62 1.85
C PRO A 95 -29.00 10.49 2.37
N ASP A 96 -29.26 9.58 3.31
CA ASP A 96 -30.59 9.43 3.94
C ASP A 96 -30.98 10.62 4.82
N ARG A 97 -30.01 11.47 5.21
CA ARG A 97 -30.28 12.70 5.97
C ARG A 97 -30.62 13.88 5.06
N HIS A 98 -30.52 13.70 3.75
CA HIS A 98 -30.63 14.73 2.74
C HIS A 98 -31.88 14.51 1.86
N THR A 99 -32.57 15.61 1.53
CA THR A 99 -33.73 15.58 0.62
C THR A 99 -33.30 15.06 -0.76
N ASN A 100 -34.23 14.52 -1.57
CA ASN A 100 -33.91 13.90 -2.87
C ASN A 100 -33.07 14.80 -3.81
N THR A 101 -33.21 16.13 -3.72
CA THR A 101 -32.44 17.11 -4.51
C THR A 101 -30.99 17.32 -4.03
N SER A 102 -30.66 16.87 -2.82
CA SER A 102 -29.35 17.01 -2.15
C SER A 102 -28.61 15.68 -1.98
N LYS A 103 -29.18 14.56 -2.47
CA LYS A 103 -28.59 13.22 -2.33
C LYS A 103 -27.31 13.05 -3.13
N ASP A 104 -27.24 13.62 -4.33
CA ASP A 104 -26.05 13.53 -5.18
C ASP A 104 -24.87 14.27 -4.53
N VAL A 105 -25.11 15.47 -3.98
CA VAL A 105 -24.11 16.26 -3.24
C VAL A 105 -23.62 15.52 -1.99
N ALA A 106 -24.53 14.91 -1.23
CA ALA A 106 -24.16 14.09 -0.06
C ALA A 106 -23.34 12.85 -0.44
N GLY A 107 -23.64 12.25 -1.60
CA GLY A 107 -22.87 11.14 -2.17
C GLY A 107 -21.44 11.56 -2.52
N GLU A 108 -21.26 12.70 -3.19
CA GLU A 108 -19.95 13.26 -3.52
C GLU A 108 -19.13 13.59 -2.26
N GLU A 109 -19.76 14.20 -1.25
CA GLU A 109 -19.10 14.54 0.02
C GLU A 109 -18.64 13.27 0.78
N SER A 110 -19.49 12.25 0.84
CA SER A 110 -19.14 10.96 1.45
C SER A 110 -17.99 10.26 0.72
N ALA A 111 -18.00 10.28 -0.62
CA ALA A 111 -16.91 9.75 -1.42
C ALA A 111 -15.59 10.49 -1.15
N TYR A 112 -15.64 11.81 -1.05
CA TYR A 112 -14.48 12.65 -0.74
C TYR A 112 -13.91 12.38 0.66
N ILE A 113 -14.77 12.22 1.67
CA ILE A 113 -14.36 11.84 3.04
C ILE A 113 -13.68 10.45 3.04
N ASN A 114 -14.21 9.49 2.29
CA ASN A 114 -13.60 8.15 2.17
C ASN A 114 -12.22 8.21 1.50
N GLU A 115 -12.09 9.00 0.43
CA GLU A 115 -10.81 9.18 -0.27
C GLU A 115 -9.76 9.82 0.65
N ALA A 116 -10.13 10.88 1.35
CA ALA A 116 -9.25 11.57 2.29
C ALA A 116 -8.83 10.65 3.44
N PHE A 117 -9.77 9.92 4.04
CA PHE A 117 -9.46 8.96 5.10
C PHE A 117 -8.50 7.88 4.63
N ASN A 118 -8.77 7.23 3.49
CA ASN A 118 -7.91 6.16 2.96
C ASN A 118 -6.51 6.68 2.61
N THR A 119 -6.43 7.90 2.06
CA THR A 119 -5.16 8.53 1.72
C THR A 119 -4.34 8.85 2.96
N LEU A 120 -4.95 9.48 3.97
CA LEU A 120 -4.27 9.88 5.20
C LEU A 120 -3.99 8.70 6.13
N LYS A 121 -4.72 7.59 6.03
CA LYS A 121 -4.53 6.40 6.88
C LYS A 121 -3.17 5.74 6.67
N TYR A 122 -2.71 5.56 5.44
CA TYR A 122 -1.48 4.84 5.15
C TYR A 122 -0.30 5.80 4.90
N PRO A 123 0.89 5.56 5.49
CA PRO A 123 2.04 6.45 5.34
C PRO A 123 2.48 6.67 3.88
N LEU A 124 2.46 5.62 3.04
CA LEU A 124 2.84 5.72 1.63
C LEU A 124 1.90 6.65 0.84
N SER A 125 0.58 6.44 0.93
CA SER A 125 -0.40 7.27 0.24
C SER A 125 -0.40 8.70 0.78
N ARG A 126 -0.21 8.87 2.09
CA ARG A 126 -0.08 10.19 2.73
C ARG A 126 1.14 10.95 2.19
N ALA A 127 2.29 10.30 2.10
CA ALA A 127 3.51 10.92 1.57
C ALA A 127 3.35 11.31 0.09
N GLN A 128 2.78 10.43 -0.72
CA GLN A 128 2.47 10.73 -2.13
C GLN A 128 1.50 11.90 -2.29
N TYR A 129 0.47 11.98 -1.45
CA TYR A 129 -0.46 13.09 -1.42
C TYR A 129 0.21 14.40 -1.04
N LEU A 130 1.00 14.41 0.04
CA LEU A 130 1.72 15.63 0.46
C LEU A 130 2.72 16.12 -0.59
N LEU A 131 3.41 15.19 -1.27
CA LEU A 131 4.29 15.55 -2.39
C LEU A 131 3.50 16.12 -3.57
N SER A 132 2.32 15.57 -3.88
CA SER A 132 1.50 16.08 -5.00
C SER A 132 0.95 17.48 -4.76
N LEU A 133 0.69 17.84 -3.50
CA LEU A 133 0.35 19.23 -3.13
C LEU A 133 1.50 20.22 -3.39
N ARG A 134 2.74 19.72 -3.43
CA ARG A 134 3.97 20.53 -3.61
C ARG A 134 4.66 20.26 -4.94
N ASP A 135 3.99 19.61 -5.89
CA ASP A 135 4.56 19.21 -7.19
C ASP A 135 5.13 20.40 -7.98
N SER A 136 4.61 21.61 -7.78
CA SER A 136 5.13 22.83 -8.40
C SER A 136 6.50 23.22 -7.82
N GLU A 137 6.69 23.15 -6.50
CA GLU A 137 7.95 23.44 -5.81
C GLU A 137 9.04 22.43 -6.22
N ILE A 138 8.66 21.15 -6.33
CA ILE A 138 9.56 20.05 -6.72
C ILE A 138 10.06 20.22 -8.17
N LYS A 139 9.27 20.82 -9.05
CA LYS A 139 9.65 21.08 -10.46
C LYS A 139 10.61 22.27 -10.59
N GLU A 140 10.46 23.27 -9.74
CA GLU A 140 11.31 24.46 -9.73
C GLU A 140 12.71 24.18 -9.16
N GLU A 141 12.85 23.26 -8.20
CA GLU A 141 14.13 22.87 -7.59
C GLU A 141 15.06 22.03 -8.50
N GLY A 142 14.66 21.74 -9.74
CA GLY A 142 15.51 21.12 -10.75
C GLY A 142 15.26 19.62 -10.94
N ALA A 143 15.08 19.23 -12.20
CA ALA A 143 14.96 17.84 -12.67
C ALA A 143 16.26 17.02 -12.52
N GLU A 144 17.31 17.61 -11.96
CA GLU A 144 18.65 17.06 -11.84
C GLU A 144 18.86 16.57 -10.40
N ASN A 145 18.43 15.33 -10.11
CA ASN A 145 18.95 14.41 -9.09
C ASN A 145 17.95 13.27 -8.82
N GLN A 146 17.42 12.68 -9.90
CA GLN A 146 16.52 11.52 -9.89
C GLN A 146 17.26 10.16 -9.75
N SER A 147 18.51 10.15 -9.30
CA SER A 147 19.13 8.88 -8.92
C SER A 147 18.58 8.45 -7.56
N LEU A 148 17.88 7.32 -7.55
CA LEU A 148 17.72 6.54 -6.33
C LEU A 148 19.12 6.18 -5.84
N ASP A 149 19.30 6.18 -4.53
CA ASP A 149 20.56 5.78 -3.93
C ASP A 149 20.91 4.36 -4.39
N SER A 150 22.09 4.20 -5.00
CA SER A 150 22.55 2.91 -5.52
C SER A 150 22.61 1.87 -4.41
N GLN A 151 22.93 2.28 -3.19
CA GLN A 151 23.02 1.39 -2.04
C GLN A 151 21.63 0.85 -1.66
N ALA A 152 20.64 1.72 -1.51
CA ALA A 152 19.28 1.31 -1.16
C ALA A 152 18.64 0.37 -2.21
N LEU A 153 18.94 0.58 -3.49
CA LEU A 153 18.46 -0.32 -4.54
C LEU A 153 19.13 -1.71 -4.47
N SER A 154 20.43 -1.75 -4.16
CA SER A 154 21.14 -3.01 -3.94
C SER A 154 20.54 -3.81 -2.78
N GLU A 155 20.22 -3.17 -1.65
CA GLU A 155 19.57 -3.83 -0.50
C GLU A 155 18.21 -4.43 -0.87
N ILE A 156 17.40 -3.70 -1.65
CA ILE A 156 16.10 -4.18 -2.16
C ILE A 156 16.28 -5.41 -3.06
N MET A 157 17.30 -5.40 -3.92
CA MET A 157 17.61 -6.53 -4.80
C MET A 157 18.11 -7.74 -4.02
N GLU A 158 18.99 -7.52 -3.05
CA GLU A 158 19.55 -8.57 -2.21
C GLU A 158 18.46 -9.28 -1.40
N ILE A 159 17.54 -8.54 -0.78
CA ILE A 159 16.40 -9.14 -0.06
C ILE A 159 15.51 -9.94 -1.02
N ARG A 160 15.30 -9.46 -2.26
CA ARG A 160 14.50 -10.21 -3.26
C ARG A 160 15.17 -11.52 -3.65
N GLU A 161 16.49 -11.50 -3.88
CA GLU A 161 17.26 -12.68 -4.20
C GLU A 161 17.21 -13.70 -3.05
N GLN A 162 17.42 -13.26 -1.80
CA GLN A 162 17.29 -14.13 -0.63
C GLN A 162 15.88 -14.74 -0.48
N ILE A 163 14.83 -14.02 -0.88
CA ILE A 163 13.46 -14.55 -0.90
C ILE A 163 13.31 -15.63 -1.98
N ASP A 164 13.91 -15.43 -3.15
CA ASP A 164 13.82 -16.38 -4.28
C ASP A 164 14.63 -17.66 -4.04
N GLU A 165 15.77 -17.55 -3.36
CA GLU A 165 16.61 -18.68 -2.97
C GLU A 165 16.04 -19.47 -1.80
N ALA A 166 15.23 -18.83 -0.95
CA ALA A 166 14.62 -19.50 0.19
C ALA A 166 13.65 -20.60 -0.26
N ALA A 167 13.82 -21.80 0.29
CA ALA A 167 12.87 -22.87 0.07
C ALA A 167 11.48 -22.46 0.62
N PRO A 168 10.36 -22.85 -0.04
CA PRO A 168 9.02 -22.46 0.41
C PRO A 168 8.65 -22.89 1.84
N ASP A 169 9.33 -23.91 2.37
CA ASP A 169 9.17 -24.46 3.71
C ASP A 169 10.21 -23.93 4.72
N ASP A 170 11.16 -23.10 4.29
CA ASP A 170 12.10 -22.42 5.18
C ASP A 170 11.47 -21.19 5.85
N PHE A 171 10.52 -21.46 6.74
CA PHE A 171 9.83 -20.42 7.52
C PHE A 171 10.78 -19.60 8.38
N THR A 172 11.94 -20.14 8.77
CA THR A 172 12.89 -19.42 9.62
C THR A 172 13.55 -18.29 8.85
N THR A 173 14.07 -18.59 7.65
CA THR A 173 14.67 -17.59 6.77
C THR A 173 13.63 -16.58 6.30
N LEU A 174 12.46 -17.03 5.85
CA LEU A 174 11.39 -16.14 5.38
C LEU A 174 10.89 -15.20 6.48
N LYS A 175 10.80 -15.66 7.73
CA LYS A 175 10.42 -14.81 8.87
C LYS A 175 11.50 -13.77 9.20
N ARG A 176 12.78 -14.16 9.15
CA ARG A 176 13.90 -13.21 9.32
C ARG A 176 13.84 -12.10 8.27
N LEU A 177 13.70 -12.48 6.99
CA LEU A 177 13.61 -11.52 5.87
C LEU A 177 12.39 -10.61 5.97
N ARG A 178 11.25 -11.15 6.43
CA ARG A 178 10.05 -10.35 6.70
C ARG A 178 10.30 -9.32 7.80
N ASN A 179 11.03 -9.68 8.86
CA ASN A 179 11.38 -8.74 9.94
C ASN A 179 12.33 -7.64 9.45
N GLU A 180 13.34 -7.97 8.65
CA GLU A 180 14.24 -7.01 8.03
C GLU A 180 13.47 -6.03 7.13
N ASN A 181 12.60 -6.55 6.26
CA ASN A 181 11.70 -5.72 5.46
C ASN A 181 10.84 -4.76 6.31
N MET A 182 10.26 -5.26 7.41
CA MET A 182 9.46 -4.44 8.31
C MET A 182 10.29 -3.36 9.03
N GLN A 183 11.57 -3.61 9.28
CA GLN A 183 12.49 -2.62 9.81
C GLN A 183 12.78 -1.53 8.76
N SER A 184 13.11 -1.90 7.53
CA SER A 184 13.35 -0.94 6.44
C SER A 184 12.12 -0.07 6.15
N ILE A 185 10.91 -0.63 6.24
CA ILE A 185 9.65 0.13 6.13
C ILE A 185 9.58 1.21 7.22
N LYS A 186 9.82 0.84 8.48
CA LYS A 186 9.77 1.79 9.62
C LYS A 186 10.82 2.88 9.48
N GLU A 187 12.02 2.53 9.03
CA GLU A 187 13.10 3.48 8.78
C GLU A 187 12.72 4.48 7.69
N CYS A 188 12.17 4.01 6.57
CA CYS A 188 11.63 4.89 5.53
C CYS A 188 10.53 5.82 6.08
N GLU A 189 9.58 5.31 6.86
CA GLU A 189 8.53 6.13 7.48
C GLU A 189 9.09 7.19 8.45
N ASN A 190 10.17 6.87 9.18
CA ASN A 190 10.86 7.81 10.06
C ASN A 190 11.56 8.91 9.25
N LEU A 191 12.27 8.54 8.19
CA LEU A 191 12.97 9.48 7.32
C LEU A 191 12.00 10.39 6.57
N ILE A 192 10.88 9.85 6.08
CA ILE A 192 9.81 10.65 5.46
C ILE A 192 9.24 11.67 6.45
N ALA A 193 8.94 11.25 7.68
CA ALA A 193 8.41 12.15 8.70
C ALA A 193 9.37 13.31 8.97
N LYS A 194 10.65 12.99 9.21
CA LYS A 194 11.70 13.99 9.43
C LYS A 194 11.88 14.92 8.23
N ALA A 195 11.87 14.37 7.02
CA ALA A 195 12.00 15.16 5.80
C ALA A 195 10.86 16.17 5.63
N PHE A 196 9.63 15.81 6.00
CA PHE A 196 8.50 16.75 5.99
C PHE A 196 8.60 17.81 7.09
N ASP A 197 9.15 17.46 8.27
CA ASP A 197 9.39 18.41 9.36
C ASP A 197 10.49 19.42 8.97
N ASP A 198 11.55 18.96 8.31
CA ASP A 198 12.69 19.77 7.85
C ASP A 198 12.43 20.47 6.49
N ASN A 199 11.24 20.26 5.90
CA ASN A 199 10.86 20.72 4.56
C ASN A 199 11.81 20.24 3.42
N ASP A 200 12.48 19.11 3.59
CA ASP A 200 13.34 18.47 2.59
C ASP A 200 12.50 17.58 1.64
N LEU A 201 11.99 18.21 0.58
CA LEU A 201 11.14 17.55 -0.41
C LEU A 201 11.87 16.46 -1.20
N GLN A 202 13.17 16.63 -1.43
CA GLN A 202 13.97 15.69 -2.21
C GLN A 202 14.15 14.38 -1.44
N THR A 203 14.49 14.46 -0.15
CA THR A 203 14.57 13.28 0.71
C THR A 203 13.19 12.64 0.87
N ALA A 204 12.14 13.42 1.11
CA ALA A 204 10.77 12.90 1.22
C ALA A 204 10.38 12.11 -0.04
N LYS A 205 10.68 12.62 -1.24
CA LYS A 205 10.41 11.95 -2.52
C LYS A 205 11.20 10.65 -2.68
N LYS A 206 12.52 10.68 -2.43
CA LYS A 206 13.37 9.48 -2.51
C LYS A 206 12.89 8.38 -1.56
N GLN A 207 12.64 8.73 -0.31
CA GLN A 207 12.17 7.79 0.71
C GLN A 207 10.77 7.26 0.42
N THR A 208 9.88 8.08 -0.17
CA THR A 208 8.55 7.63 -0.64
C THR A 208 8.67 6.56 -1.73
N ILE A 209 9.62 6.71 -2.65
CA ILE A 209 9.89 5.71 -3.69
C ILE A 209 10.43 4.41 -3.06
N LEU A 210 11.40 4.49 -2.15
CA LEU A 210 11.94 3.33 -1.44
C LEU A 210 10.85 2.60 -0.63
N LEU A 211 10.01 3.34 0.09
CA LEU A 211 8.88 2.79 0.83
C LEU A 211 7.93 2.01 -0.09
N LYS A 212 7.71 2.48 -1.33
CA LYS A 212 6.91 1.76 -2.33
C LYS A 212 7.50 0.37 -2.63
N TYR A 213 8.81 0.28 -2.81
CA TYR A 213 9.49 -1.00 -3.06
C TYR A 213 9.44 -1.93 -1.85
N TRP A 214 9.69 -1.41 -0.65
CA TRP A 214 9.62 -2.22 0.57
C TRP A 214 8.21 -2.75 0.84
N MET A 215 7.17 -1.95 0.60
CA MET A 215 5.77 -2.37 0.68
C MET A 215 5.43 -3.44 -0.36
N SER A 216 6.04 -3.40 -1.55
CA SER A 216 5.90 -4.47 -2.55
C SER A 216 6.46 -5.80 -2.06
N ILE A 217 7.59 -5.79 -1.36
CA ILE A 217 8.18 -7.01 -0.78
C ILE A 217 7.31 -7.52 0.38
N ARG A 218 6.81 -6.61 1.24
CA ARG A 218 5.87 -6.98 2.31
C ARG A 218 4.62 -7.70 1.77
N SER A 219 4.02 -7.17 0.71
CA SER A 219 2.85 -7.79 0.06
C SER A 219 3.16 -9.21 -0.42
N TYR A 220 4.38 -9.46 -0.89
CA TYR A 220 4.81 -10.79 -1.30
C TYR A 220 4.84 -11.76 -0.12
N PHE A 221 5.37 -11.34 1.04
CA PHE A 221 5.31 -12.16 2.27
C PHE A 221 3.87 -12.43 2.74
N ASP A 222 2.98 -11.45 2.60
CA ASP A 222 1.55 -11.62 2.93
C ASP A 222 0.88 -12.67 2.03
N ASP A 223 1.20 -12.70 0.73
CA ASP A 223 0.67 -13.69 -0.22
C ASP A 223 1.20 -15.11 0.00
N LEU A 224 2.40 -15.23 0.57
CA LEU A 224 2.98 -16.50 1.05
C LEU A 224 2.38 -16.95 2.38
N GLY A 225 1.61 -16.10 3.08
CA GLY A 225 1.02 -16.42 4.38
C GLY A 225 2.03 -16.52 5.53
N ILE A 226 3.22 -15.95 5.36
CA ILE A 226 4.27 -15.94 6.40
C ILE A 226 3.85 -14.92 7.47
N PRO A 227 3.59 -15.29 8.73
CA PRO A 227 3.13 -14.31 9.72
C PRO A 227 4.22 -13.30 10.08
N SER A 228 3.81 -12.05 10.42
CA SER A 228 4.67 -11.02 11.02
C SER A 228 5.09 -11.39 12.44
#